data_AF-A0A6P7F6Z0-F1
#
_entry.id   AF-A0A6P7F6Z0-F1
#
_cell.length_a   1.000
_cell.length_b   1.000
_cell.length_c   1.000
_cell.angle_alpha   90.00
_cell.angle_beta   90.00
_cell.angle_gamma   90.00
#
_symmetry.space_group_name_H-M   'P 1'
#
loop_
_entity.id
_entity.type
_entity.pdbx_description
1 polymer ?
#
loop_
_entity_poly.entity_id
_entity_poly.type
_entity_poly.pdbx_seq_one_letter_code
_entity_poly.pdbx_strand_id
1 'polypeptide(L)'
;MSDHTAQKVSFTLQISGKLKKVKKRIFSITNKNNFKSMLFSQKWDSVFFTPESLVNEQWDAFVSIVGSTFDYCFPIVSVQQKCTAKKILKPNQQVAACKNELDILLVLSRSDKVYSEAYKTKNQEYNRLLSDARSAHYEERINNSESKLKCVWQIAREINGTVTEYVDQTSNISSKPEDICNNFNKFVLHAGPNLIKTQPQATFSCSIPYNTKSFFLIPVTISEILNIISKLKNKKSAGYDGISANLLKHCAEEIAEPLCHIINNSFKYGIFPNQLKLAL
;
A
#
# COMPACT_ATOMS: atom_id res chain seq x y z
N MET A 1 -36.20 21.59 -48.13
CA MET A 1 -35.38 20.52 -47.55
C MET A 1 -34.36 21.18 -46.65
N SER A 2 -34.74 21.47 -45.40
CA SER A 2 -33.82 22.12 -44.44
C SER A 2 -33.04 21.04 -43.70
N ASP A 3 -31.73 21.07 -43.92
CA ASP A 3 -30.74 20.21 -43.29
C ASP A 3 -30.52 20.68 -41.84
N HIS A 4 -30.95 19.86 -40.88
CA HIS A 4 -30.78 20.10 -39.45
C HIS A 4 -29.77 19.09 -38.88
N THR A 5 -28.56 19.10 -39.41
CA THR A 5 -27.46 18.32 -38.84
C THR A 5 -26.93 19.02 -37.58
N ALA A 6 -27.12 18.39 -36.42
CA ALA A 6 -26.64 18.91 -35.13
C ALA A 6 -25.10 19.01 -35.14
N GLN A 7 -24.57 20.22 -34.96
CA GLN A 7 -23.12 20.44 -34.89
C GLN A 7 -22.59 20.13 -33.48
N LYS A 8 -21.57 19.28 -33.42
CA LYS A 8 -20.86 18.96 -32.17
C LYS A 8 -19.59 19.79 -32.08
N VAL A 9 -19.58 20.79 -31.20
CA VAL A 9 -18.40 21.61 -30.92
C VAL A 9 -17.59 20.98 -29.79
N SER A 10 -16.28 20.83 -30.00
CA SER A 10 -15.34 20.33 -29.00
C SER A 10 -14.33 21.44 -28.69
N PHE A 11 -14.05 21.69 -27.42
CA PHE A 11 -13.01 22.64 -27.00
C PHE A 11 -12.01 21.98 -26.05
N THR A 12 -10.75 22.41 -26.16
CA THR A 12 -9.64 21.94 -25.33
C THR A 12 -9.43 22.94 -24.19
N LEU A 13 -9.78 22.55 -22.97
CA LEU A 13 -9.53 23.38 -21.80
C LEU A 13 -8.06 23.23 -21.35
N GLN A 14 -7.30 24.32 -21.37
CA GLN A 14 -5.96 24.38 -20.76
C GLN A 14 -6.11 24.63 -19.26
N ILE A 15 -6.17 23.56 -18.46
CA ILE A 15 -6.29 23.66 -17.00
C ILE A 15 -4.91 23.95 -16.41
N SER A 16 -4.64 25.21 -16.04
CA SER A 16 -3.41 25.63 -15.35
C SER A 16 -3.51 25.46 -13.83
N GLY A 17 -3.79 24.24 -13.36
CA GLY A 17 -3.74 23.91 -11.93
C GLY A 17 -2.32 23.57 -11.49
N LYS A 18 -1.79 24.20 -10.42
CA LYS A 18 -0.54 23.74 -9.77
C LYS A 18 -0.76 22.33 -9.22
N LEU A 19 -0.24 21.31 -9.91
CA LEU A 19 -0.31 19.92 -9.45
C LEU A 19 0.36 19.77 -8.08
N LYS A 20 -0.31 19.10 -7.15
CA LYS A 20 0.21 18.85 -5.81
C LYS A 20 1.50 18.02 -5.92
N LYS A 21 2.59 18.49 -5.31
CA LYS A 21 3.85 17.75 -5.23
C LYS A 21 3.84 16.87 -3.99
N VAL A 22 4.32 15.65 -4.11
CA VAL A 22 4.44 14.69 -3.00
C VAL A 22 5.89 14.21 -2.92
N LYS A 23 6.44 14.12 -1.70
CA LYS A 23 7.76 13.54 -1.45
C LYS A 23 7.61 12.03 -1.30
N LYS A 24 8.38 11.25 -2.07
CA LYS A 24 8.40 9.78 -1.97
C LYS A 24 9.72 9.20 -2.48
N ARG A 25 10.03 7.97 -2.08
CA ARG A 25 11.09 7.16 -2.70
C ARG A 25 10.56 6.44 -3.94
N ILE A 26 11.41 6.23 -4.94
CA ILE A 26 11.05 5.54 -6.19
C ILE A 26 11.75 4.17 -6.24
N PHE A 27 10.96 3.11 -6.14
CA PHE A 27 11.43 1.72 -6.18
C PHE A 27 11.38 1.13 -7.60
N SER A 28 12.04 1.79 -8.56
CA SER A 28 12.15 1.29 -9.94
C SER A 28 12.99 0.01 -10.00
N ILE A 29 12.82 -0.80 -11.05
CA ILE A 29 13.64 -2.00 -11.25
C ILE A 29 15.14 -1.66 -11.36
N THR A 30 15.46 -0.55 -12.02
CA THR A 30 16.82 -0.02 -12.13
C THR A 30 17.42 0.30 -10.77
N ASN A 31 16.67 0.97 -9.89
CA ASN A 31 17.15 1.31 -8.55
C ASN A 31 17.32 0.06 -7.68
N LYS A 32 16.41 -0.91 -7.79
CA LYS A 32 16.54 -2.21 -7.11
C LYS A 32 17.77 -3.00 -7.56
N ASN A 33 18.05 -3.02 -8.86
CA ASN A 33 19.23 -3.68 -9.40
C ASN A 33 20.51 -2.95 -8.99
N ASN A 34 20.51 -1.62 -9.00
CA ASN A 34 21.64 -0.84 -8.51
C ASN A 34 21.92 -1.13 -7.03
N PHE A 35 20.86 -1.16 -6.20
CA PHE A 35 20.98 -1.55 -4.79
C PHE A 35 21.57 -2.95 -4.61
N LYS A 36 21.08 -3.93 -5.37
CA LYS A 36 21.63 -5.29 -5.40
C LYS A 36 23.12 -5.29 -5.78
N SER A 37 23.49 -4.60 -6.86
CA SER A 37 24.88 -4.53 -7.34
C SER A 37 25.82 -3.84 -6.34
N MET A 38 25.38 -2.79 -5.66
CA MET A 38 26.19 -2.11 -4.64
C MET A 38 26.41 -2.99 -3.41
N LEU A 39 25.38 -3.72 -2.96
CA LEU A 39 25.53 -4.68 -1.87
C LEU A 39 26.44 -5.86 -2.26
N PHE A 40 26.38 -6.30 -3.52
CA PHE A 40 27.28 -7.33 -4.04
C PHE A 40 28.75 -6.89 -4.03
N SER A 41 29.04 -5.61 -4.31
CA SER A 41 30.42 -5.10 -4.27
C SER A 41 30.90 -4.71 -2.87
N GLN A 42 30.07 -4.89 -1.83
CA GLN A 42 30.40 -4.56 -0.46
C GLN A 42 31.30 -5.65 0.17
N LYS A 43 32.37 -5.24 0.84
CA LYS A 43 33.33 -6.19 1.45
C LYS A 43 32.93 -6.70 2.84
N TRP A 44 31.97 -6.04 3.50
CA TRP A 44 31.49 -6.38 4.87
C TRP A 44 32.58 -6.53 5.94
N ASP A 45 33.79 -6.03 5.69
CA ASP A 45 34.95 -6.09 6.60
C ASP A 45 34.61 -5.59 8.03
N SER A 46 33.83 -4.50 8.13
CA SER A 46 33.38 -3.96 9.42
C SER A 46 32.39 -4.85 10.18
N VAL A 47 31.80 -5.84 9.52
CA VAL A 47 30.97 -6.88 10.16
C VAL A 47 31.84 -8.07 10.55
N PHE A 48 32.67 -8.56 9.62
CA PHE A 48 33.44 -9.79 9.79
C PHE A 48 34.68 -9.65 10.68
N PHE A 49 35.36 -8.50 10.66
CA PHE A 49 36.56 -8.27 11.49
C PHE A 49 36.26 -7.66 12.86
N THR A 50 35.02 -7.24 13.09
CA THR A 50 34.57 -6.85 14.43
C THR A 50 34.59 -8.09 15.34
N PRO A 51 35.15 -8.00 16.56
CA PRO A 51 35.21 -9.13 17.48
C PRO A 51 33.87 -9.84 17.65
N GLU A 52 33.88 -11.17 17.63
CA GLU A 52 32.64 -11.97 17.60
C GLU A 52 31.73 -11.74 18.83
N SER A 53 32.29 -11.32 19.97
CA SER A 53 31.53 -10.97 21.17
C SER A 53 30.79 -9.63 21.07
N LEU A 54 31.12 -8.79 20.08
CA LEU A 54 30.56 -7.43 19.91
C LEU A 54 29.41 -7.42 18.90
N VAL A 55 28.41 -8.28 19.13
CA VAL A 55 27.28 -8.50 18.22
C VAL A 55 26.49 -7.21 17.90
N ASN A 56 26.37 -6.29 18.86
CA ASN A 56 25.72 -5.00 18.62
C ASN A 56 26.48 -4.16 17.57
N GLU A 57 27.81 -4.10 17.67
CA GLU A 57 28.65 -3.35 16.73
C GLU A 57 28.62 -3.98 15.34
N GLN A 58 28.62 -5.32 15.27
CA GLN A 58 28.45 -6.04 14.01
C GLN A 58 27.10 -5.70 13.35
N TRP A 59 26.02 -5.67 14.14
CA TRP A 59 24.69 -5.29 13.66
C TRP A 59 24.62 -3.82 13.23
N ASP A 60 25.20 -2.92 14.01
CA ASP A 60 25.22 -1.49 13.71
C ASP A 60 25.99 -1.22 12.40
N ALA A 61 27.11 -1.89 12.19
CA ALA A 61 27.87 -1.83 10.94
C ALA A 61 27.04 -2.35 9.75
N PHE A 62 26.35 -3.49 9.92
CA PHE A 62 25.47 -4.05 8.91
C PHE A 62 24.35 -3.07 8.52
N VAL A 63 23.63 -2.53 9.50
CA VAL A 63 22.52 -1.58 9.27
C VAL A 63 23.03 -0.29 8.65
N SER A 64 24.20 0.21 9.07
CA SER A 64 24.80 1.43 8.51
C SER A 64 25.12 1.27 7.02
N ILE A 65 25.73 0.14 6.64
CA ILE A 65 26.04 -0.19 5.24
C ILE A 65 24.76 -0.32 4.41
N VAL A 66 23.80 -1.12 4.88
CA VAL A 66 22.54 -1.36 4.16
C VAL A 66 21.74 -0.06 4.04
N GLY A 67 21.64 0.70 5.13
CA GLY A 67 20.89 1.95 5.22
C GLY A 67 21.48 3.05 4.34
N SER A 68 22.80 3.25 4.37
CA SER A 68 23.46 4.24 3.51
C SER A 68 23.33 3.90 2.02
N THR A 69 23.50 2.61 1.67
CA THR A 69 23.28 2.12 0.29
C THR A 69 21.82 2.30 -0.13
N PHE A 70 20.87 2.04 0.78
CA PHE A 70 19.45 2.22 0.55
C PHE A 70 19.10 3.69 0.30
N ASP A 71 19.63 4.59 1.13
CA ASP A 71 19.40 6.04 0.99
C ASP A 71 19.97 6.58 -0.32
N TYR A 72 21.13 6.09 -0.73
CA TYR A 72 21.75 6.43 -2.01
C TYR A 72 20.93 5.92 -3.21
N CYS A 73 20.47 4.67 -3.19
CA CYS A 73 19.71 4.09 -4.32
C CYS A 73 18.25 4.56 -4.38
N PHE A 74 17.67 4.95 -3.26
CA PHE A 74 16.26 5.31 -3.15
C PHE A 74 16.06 6.70 -2.53
N PRO A 75 16.66 7.78 -3.04
CA PRO A 75 16.56 9.09 -2.43
C PRO A 75 15.10 9.58 -2.39
N ILE A 76 14.77 10.39 -1.37
CA ILE A 76 13.47 11.03 -1.29
C ILE A 76 13.40 12.12 -2.35
N VAL A 77 12.54 11.93 -3.35
CA VAL A 77 12.35 12.87 -4.46
C VAL A 77 10.98 13.52 -4.41
N SER A 78 10.90 14.75 -4.91
CA SER A 78 9.63 15.46 -5.09
C SER A 78 9.05 15.10 -6.46
N VAL A 79 7.91 14.42 -6.46
CA VAL A 79 7.20 14.05 -7.69
C VAL A 79 5.87 14.78 -7.79
N GLN A 80 5.44 15.07 -9.01
CA GLN A 80 4.08 15.54 -9.26
C GLN A 80 3.09 14.40 -9.02
N GLN A 81 2.04 14.68 -8.24
CA GLN A 81 0.93 13.74 -8.04
C GLN A 81 0.16 13.64 -9.35
N LYS A 82 0.24 12.49 -10.02
CA LYS A 82 -0.60 12.21 -11.18
C LYS A 82 -2.05 12.07 -10.72
N CYS A 83 -2.95 12.81 -11.35
CA CYS A 83 -4.38 12.52 -11.25
C CYS A 83 -4.64 11.22 -12.00
N THR A 84 -5.07 10.18 -11.29
CA THR A 84 -5.50 8.94 -11.95
C THR A 84 -6.75 9.27 -12.75
N ALA A 85 -6.70 9.10 -14.07
CA ALA A 85 -7.91 9.21 -14.89
C ALA A 85 -8.96 8.27 -14.31
N LYS A 86 -10.21 8.74 -14.19
CA LYS A 86 -11.33 7.87 -13.80
C LYS A 86 -11.32 6.68 -14.75
N LYS A 87 -11.40 5.46 -14.21
CA LYS A 87 -11.54 4.26 -15.05
C LYS A 87 -12.86 4.41 -15.80
N ILE A 88 -12.77 4.68 -17.09
CA ILE A 88 -13.95 4.76 -17.96
C ILE A 88 -14.38 3.31 -18.22
N LEU A 89 -15.69 3.06 -18.13
CA LEU A 89 -16.29 1.80 -18.54
C LEU A 89 -15.79 1.43 -19.94
N LYS A 90 -15.47 0.15 -20.19
CA LYS A 90 -15.09 -0.30 -21.54
C LYS A 90 -16.16 0.19 -22.55
N PRO A 91 -15.78 0.76 -23.70
CA PRO A 91 -16.73 1.21 -24.71
C PRO A 91 -17.66 0.06 -25.13
N ASN A 92 -18.97 0.23 -24.99
CA ASN A 92 -19.97 -0.71 -25.49
C ASN A 92 -20.61 -0.13 -26.75
N GLN A 93 -20.42 -0.81 -27.89
CA GLN A 93 -20.89 -0.35 -29.21
C GLN A 93 -22.41 -0.24 -29.28
N GLN A 94 -23.16 -1.16 -28.66
CA GLN A 94 -24.62 -1.13 -28.64
C GLN A 94 -25.14 0.05 -27.82
N VAL A 95 -24.55 0.31 -26.66
CA VAL A 95 -24.88 1.46 -25.82
C VAL A 95 -24.58 2.77 -26.56
N ALA A 96 -23.45 2.84 -27.27
CA ALA A 96 -23.07 4.02 -28.06
C ALA A 96 -24.02 4.27 -29.25
N ALA A 97 -24.39 3.21 -29.99
CA ALA A 97 -25.34 3.31 -31.09
C ALA A 97 -26.73 3.76 -30.59
N CYS A 98 -27.23 3.15 -29.51
CA CYS A 98 -28.49 3.53 -28.87
C CYS A 98 -28.45 4.98 -28.38
N LYS A 99 -27.31 5.44 -27.83
CA LYS A 99 -27.14 6.82 -27.40
C LYS A 99 -27.21 7.81 -28.56
N ASN A 100 -26.58 7.51 -29.70
CA ASN A 100 -26.65 8.36 -30.89
C ASN A 100 -28.08 8.51 -31.40
N GLU A 101 -28.82 7.39 -31.47
CA GLU A 101 -30.23 7.39 -31.87
C GLU A 101 -31.10 8.19 -30.87
N LEU A 102 -30.85 8.01 -29.57
CA LEU A 102 -31.52 8.76 -28.51
C LEU A 102 -31.27 10.28 -28.61
N ASP A 103 -30.04 10.69 -28.94
CA ASP A 103 -29.67 12.09 -29.10
C ASP A 103 -30.36 12.74 -30.30
N ILE A 104 -30.49 12.01 -31.41
CA ILE A 104 -31.26 12.46 -32.59
C ILE A 104 -32.74 12.63 -32.19
N LEU A 105 -33.32 11.63 -31.52
CA LEU A 105 -34.72 11.67 -31.08
C LEU A 105 -34.97 12.78 -30.06
N LEU A 106 -34.01 13.11 -29.20
CA LEU A 106 -34.13 14.23 -28.27
C LEU A 106 -34.33 15.56 -29.00
N VAL A 107 -33.59 15.77 -30.09
CA VAL A 107 -33.75 16.98 -30.92
C VAL A 107 -35.12 17.00 -31.58
N LEU A 108 -35.54 15.90 -32.20
CA LEU A 108 -36.82 15.78 -32.93
C LEU A 108 -38.06 15.77 -32.02
N SER A 109 -37.91 15.33 -30.77
CA SER A 109 -39.00 15.27 -29.77
C SER A 109 -39.57 16.64 -29.41
N ARG A 110 -38.84 17.72 -29.71
CA ARG A 110 -39.27 19.11 -29.48
C ARG A 110 -40.25 19.61 -30.53
N SER A 111 -40.32 18.93 -31.67
CA SER A 111 -41.12 19.33 -32.85
C SER A 111 -42.41 18.52 -33.00
N ASP A 112 -42.45 17.25 -32.59
CA ASP A 112 -43.61 16.37 -32.78
C ASP A 112 -43.84 15.43 -31.58
N LYS A 113 -45.10 15.17 -31.25
CA LYS A 113 -45.53 14.23 -30.21
C LYS A 113 -45.11 12.79 -30.53
N VAL A 114 -45.10 12.39 -31.81
CA VAL A 114 -44.66 11.06 -32.24
C VAL A 114 -43.19 10.82 -31.87
N TYR A 115 -42.32 11.81 -32.12
CA TYR A 115 -40.91 11.72 -31.72
C TYR A 115 -40.70 11.80 -30.21
N SER A 116 -41.58 12.49 -29.48
CA SER A 116 -41.57 12.50 -28.01
C SER A 116 -41.84 11.11 -27.43
N GLU A 117 -42.81 10.37 -27.98
CA GLU A 117 -43.08 8.99 -27.58
C GLU A 117 -41.93 8.05 -27.96
N ALA A 118 -41.40 8.16 -29.17
CA ALA A 118 -40.22 7.39 -29.60
C ALA A 118 -38.99 7.64 -28.72
N TYR A 119 -38.74 8.90 -28.32
CA TYR A 119 -37.67 9.26 -27.39
C TYR A 119 -37.83 8.59 -26.03
N LYS A 120 -39.04 8.55 -25.45
CA LYS A 120 -39.29 7.90 -24.16
C LYS A 120 -38.97 6.41 -24.22
N THR A 121 -39.42 5.73 -25.26
CA THR A 121 -39.15 4.30 -25.47
C THR A 121 -37.65 4.04 -25.64
N LYS A 122 -36.97 4.85 -26.47
CA LYS A 122 -35.52 4.73 -26.67
C LYS A 122 -34.71 5.08 -25.43
N ASN A 123 -35.17 6.00 -24.59
CA ASN A 123 -34.51 6.31 -23.33
C ASN A 123 -34.58 5.13 -22.35
N GLN A 124 -35.71 4.42 -22.29
CA GLN A 124 -35.83 3.19 -21.50
C GLN A 124 -34.89 2.10 -22.02
N GLU A 125 -34.83 1.91 -23.34
CA GLU A 125 -33.89 0.98 -23.98
C GLU A 125 -32.43 1.33 -23.63
N TYR A 126 -32.04 2.60 -23.77
CA TYR A 126 -30.71 3.09 -23.44
C TYR A 126 -30.36 2.84 -21.97
N ASN A 127 -31.26 3.16 -21.04
CA ASN A 127 -31.02 2.95 -19.61
C ASN A 127 -30.87 1.46 -19.27
N ARG A 128 -31.65 0.59 -19.90
CA ARG A 128 -31.52 -0.86 -19.77
C ARG A 128 -30.16 -1.34 -20.29
N LEU A 129 -29.80 -0.98 -21.53
CA LEU A 129 -28.52 -1.35 -22.13
C LEU A 129 -27.32 -0.84 -21.32
N LEU A 130 -27.41 0.38 -20.77
CA LEU A 130 -26.37 0.96 -19.92
C LEU A 130 -26.25 0.20 -18.59
N SER A 131 -27.36 -0.19 -17.98
CA SER A 131 -27.39 -1.00 -16.77
C SER A 131 -26.75 -2.38 -17.02
N ASP A 132 -27.17 -3.07 -18.07
CA ASP A 132 -26.66 -4.40 -18.43
C ASP A 132 -25.15 -4.36 -18.74
N ALA A 133 -24.71 -3.35 -19.50
CA ALA A 133 -23.28 -3.17 -19.80
C ALA A 133 -22.43 -2.89 -18.56
N ARG A 134 -22.95 -2.14 -17.58
CA ARG A 134 -22.27 -1.89 -16.30
C ARG A 134 -22.19 -3.16 -15.47
N SER A 135 -23.29 -3.90 -15.34
CA SER A 135 -23.34 -5.16 -14.61
C SER A 135 -22.35 -6.17 -15.17
N ALA A 136 -22.38 -6.41 -16.49
CA ALA A 136 -21.45 -7.31 -17.16
C ALA A 136 -19.98 -6.92 -16.97
N HIS A 137 -19.67 -5.62 -17.04
CA HIS A 137 -18.31 -5.13 -16.81
C HIS A 137 -17.81 -5.38 -15.38
N TYR A 138 -18.64 -5.11 -14.37
CA TYR A 138 -18.27 -5.35 -12.98
C TYR A 138 -18.18 -6.84 -12.65
N GLU A 139 -19.07 -7.65 -13.20
CA GLU A 139 -19.05 -9.10 -13.06
C GLU A 139 -17.77 -9.70 -13.68
N GLU A 140 -17.41 -9.31 -14.90
CA GLU A 140 -16.15 -9.69 -15.55
C GLU A 140 -14.94 -9.31 -14.67
N ARG A 141 -14.94 -8.09 -14.11
CA ARG A 141 -13.86 -7.63 -13.22
C ARG A 141 -13.77 -8.42 -11.92
N ILE A 142 -14.90 -8.79 -11.32
CA ILE A 142 -14.92 -9.58 -10.07
C ILE A 142 -14.43 -11.00 -10.35
N ASN A 143 -14.93 -11.62 -11.42
CA ASN A 143 -14.58 -13.00 -11.80
C ASN A 143 -13.10 -13.14 -12.17
N ASN A 144 -12.51 -12.12 -12.80
CA ASN A 144 -11.09 -12.12 -13.16
C ASN A 144 -10.14 -11.63 -12.04
N SER A 145 -10.64 -11.36 -10.83
CA SER A 145 -9.81 -10.84 -9.73
C SER A 145 -9.25 -11.94 -8.82
N GLU A 146 -8.00 -11.81 -8.39
CA GLU A 146 -7.36 -12.72 -7.43
C GLU A 146 -8.09 -12.73 -6.08
N SER A 147 -8.63 -11.58 -5.67
CA SER A 147 -9.40 -11.44 -4.43
C SER A 147 -10.73 -10.75 -4.70
N LYS A 148 -11.80 -11.56 -4.77
CA LYS A 148 -13.18 -11.10 -5.04
C LYS A 148 -13.62 -10.01 -4.07
N LEU A 149 -13.39 -10.20 -2.77
CA LEU A 149 -13.78 -9.24 -1.74
C LEU A 149 -13.09 -7.88 -1.93
N LYS A 150 -11.77 -7.87 -2.19
CA LYS A 150 -11.05 -6.62 -2.47
C LYS A 150 -11.55 -5.93 -3.74
N CYS A 151 -11.85 -6.71 -4.78
CA CYS A 151 -12.40 -6.19 -6.03
C CYS A 151 -13.76 -5.54 -5.81
N VAL A 152 -14.68 -6.20 -5.08
CA VAL A 152 -15.99 -5.66 -4.72
C VAL A 152 -15.86 -4.34 -3.96
N TRP A 153 -15.00 -4.28 -2.93
CA TRP A 153 -14.77 -3.03 -2.19
C TRP A 153 -14.20 -1.91 -3.06
N GLN A 154 -13.33 -2.24 -4.01
CA GLN A 154 -12.81 -1.28 -4.97
C GLN A 154 -13.90 -0.74 -5.89
N ILE A 155 -14.78 -1.61 -6.40
CA ILE A 155 -15.93 -1.23 -7.24
C ILE A 155 -16.90 -0.35 -6.44
N ALA A 156 -17.22 -0.71 -5.19
CA ALA A 156 -18.07 0.11 -4.33
C ALA A 156 -17.51 1.53 -4.12
N ARG A 157 -16.19 1.65 -3.86
CA ARG A 157 -15.51 2.94 -3.73
C ARG A 157 -15.48 3.73 -5.05
N GLU A 158 -15.42 3.04 -6.19
CA GLU A 158 -15.46 3.65 -7.52
C GLU A 158 -16.85 4.24 -7.83
N ILE A 159 -17.91 3.52 -7.47
CA ILE A 159 -19.31 3.94 -7.67
C ILE A 159 -19.71 5.07 -6.71
N ASN A 160 -19.44 4.90 -5.41
CA ASN A 160 -19.83 5.87 -4.39
C ASN A 160 -18.95 7.13 -4.39
N GLY A 161 -17.86 7.11 -5.15
CA GLY A 161 -16.79 8.09 -5.05
C GLY A 161 -15.94 7.87 -3.80
N THR A 162 -14.75 8.47 -3.80
CA THR A 162 -14.01 8.63 -2.56
C THR A 162 -14.58 9.86 -1.89
N VAL A 163 -15.25 9.70 -0.75
CA VAL A 163 -15.53 10.84 0.11
C VAL A 163 -14.15 11.35 0.58
N THR A 164 -13.62 12.34 -0.13
CA THR A 164 -12.33 12.97 0.17
C THR A 164 -12.46 14.04 1.23
N GLU A 165 -13.68 14.52 1.45
CA GLU A 165 -14.00 15.30 2.63
C GLU A 165 -14.19 14.33 3.77
N TYR A 166 -13.25 14.35 4.70
CA TYR A 166 -13.58 14.01 6.07
C TYR A 166 -14.67 14.99 6.50
N VAL A 167 -15.93 14.70 6.19
CA VAL A 167 -17.03 15.37 6.86
C VAL A 167 -16.90 14.87 8.27
N ASP A 168 -16.41 15.76 9.12
CA ASP A 168 -16.35 15.60 10.56
C ASP A 168 -17.78 15.42 11.08
N GLN A 169 -18.36 14.24 10.84
CA GLN A 169 -19.64 13.82 11.39
C GLN A 169 -19.48 13.31 12.83
N THR A 170 -18.28 13.45 13.40
CA THR A 170 -18.09 13.52 14.84
C THR A 170 -18.19 14.98 15.27
N SER A 171 -19.43 15.43 15.38
CA SER A 171 -19.88 16.45 16.33
C SER A 171 -18.81 16.92 17.36
N ASN A 172 -18.42 18.19 17.29
CA ASN A 172 -17.86 18.99 18.39
C ASN A 172 -16.50 18.59 19.00
N ILE A 173 -15.49 18.20 18.21
CA ILE A 173 -14.11 18.25 18.71
C ILE A 173 -13.48 19.61 18.35
N SER A 174 -13.75 20.62 19.18
CA SER A 174 -13.27 22.01 19.04
C SER A 174 -11.76 22.17 19.31
N SER A 175 -10.91 21.26 18.86
CA SER A 175 -9.48 21.26 19.17
C SER A 175 -8.64 21.11 17.91
N LYS A 176 -7.42 21.66 17.93
CA LYS A 176 -6.50 21.53 16.80
C LYS A 176 -6.17 20.05 16.60
N PRO A 177 -5.91 19.58 15.36
CA PRO A 177 -5.55 18.19 15.08
C PRO A 177 -4.42 17.66 15.97
N GLU A 178 -3.44 18.51 16.28
CA GLU A 178 -2.32 18.21 17.19
C GLU A 178 -2.81 17.89 18.61
N ASP A 179 -3.76 18.65 19.14
CA ASP A 179 -4.33 18.43 20.47
C ASP A 179 -5.11 17.12 20.53
N ILE A 180 -5.82 16.78 19.45
CA ILE A 180 -6.55 15.51 19.32
C ILE A 180 -5.57 14.34 19.32
N CYS A 181 -4.53 14.40 18.49
CA CYS A 181 -3.50 13.36 18.45
C CYS A 181 -2.77 13.23 19.79
N ASN A 182 -2.46 14.35 20.44
CA ASN A 182 -1.79 14.34 21.74
C ASN A 182 -2.69 13.79 22.85
N ASN A 183 -3.98 14.13 22.87
CA ASN A 183 -4.94 13.59 23.83
C ASN A 183 -5.20 12.10 23.60
N PHE A 184 -5.28 11.67 22.34
CA PHE A 184 -5.36 10.25 22.01
C PHE A 184 -4.10 9.49 22.46
N ASN A 185 -2.91 10.02 22.15
CA ASN A 185 -1.66 9.42 22.60
C ASN A 185 -1.59 9.34 24.12
N LYS A 186 -1.95 10.41 24.85
CA LYS A 186 -2.05 10.40 26.32
C LYS A 186 -3.02 9.33 26.80
N PHE A 187 -4.21 9.24 26.20
CA PHE A 187 -5.18 8.21 26.57
C PHE A 187 -4.60 6.81 26.38
N VAL A 188 -4.02 6.49 25.22
CA VAL A 188 -3.46 5.17 24.92
C VAL A 188 -2.26 4.85 25.83
N LEU A 189 -1.36 5.81 26.04
CA LEU A 189 -0.21 5.66 26.95
C LEU A 189 -0.64 5.38 28.39
N HIS A 190 -1.72 6.01 28.84
CA HIS A 190 -2.21 5.87 30.21
C HIS A 190 -3.27 4.79 30.38
N ALA A 191 -3.84 4.24 29.31
CA ALA A 191 -4.88 3.21 29.39
C ALA A 191 -4.41 1.97 30.16
N GLY A 192 -3.24 1.42 29.78
CA GLY A 192 -2.64 0.27 30.48
C GLY A 192 -2.34 0.56 31.96
N PRO A 193 -1.52 1.59 32.27
CA PRO A 193 -1.21 1.95 33.66
C PRO A 193 -2.43 2.25 34.53
N ASN A 194 -3.47 2.89 33.97
CA ASN A 194 -4.69 3.20 34.71
C ASN A 194 -5.54 1.96 34.96
N LEU A 195 -5.60 1.02 34.02
CA LEU A 195 -6.25 -0.28 34.24
C LEU A 195 -5.56 -1.09 35.35
N ILE A 196 -4.21 -1.07 35.39
CA ILE A 196 -3.43 -1.76 36.43
C ILE A 196 -3.69 -1.17 37.82
N LYS A 197 -3.85 0.15 37.94
CA LYS A 197 -4.19 0.81 39.23
C LYS A 197 -5.54 0.36 39.79
N THR A 198 -6.49 0.03 38.92
CA THR A 198 -7.85 -0.40 39.31
C THR A 198 -7.99 -1.90 39.54
N GLN A 199 -6.99 -2.69 39.15
CA GLN A 199 -7.00 -4.14 39.41
C GLN A 199 -6.47 -4.44 40.81
N PRO A 200 -7.10 -5.38 41.55
CA PRO A 200 -6.52 -5.88 42.79
C PRO A 200 -5.14 -6.46 42.49
N GLN A 201 -4.15 -6.07 43.29
CA GLN A 201 -2.79 -6.62 43.22
C GLN A 201 -2.85 -8.09 43.64
N ALA A 202 -3.14 -8.97 42.68
CA ALA A 202 -3.03 -10.40 42.90
C ALA A 202 -1.56 -10.72 43.16
N THR A 203 -1.28 -11.42 44.26
CA THR A 203 0.04 -12.01 44.47
C THR A 203 0.31 -12.94 43.29
N PHE A 204 1.32 -12.59 42.48
CA PHE A 204 1.72 -13.40 41.35
C PHE A 204 2.21 -14.76 41.87
N SER A 205 1.34 -15.76 41.83
CA SER A 205 1.69 -17.15 42.10
C SER A 205 1.74 -17.86 40.76
N CYS A 206 2.96 -18.11 40.29
CA CYS A 206 3.19 -18.86 39.06
C CYS A 206 3.94 -20.14 39.42
N SER A 207 3.20 -21.24 39.48
CA SER A 207 3.80 -22.57 39.58
C SER A 207 4.11 -23.05 38.16
N ILE A 208 5.28 -22.66 37.66
CA ILE A 208 5.79 -23.19 36.38
C ILE A 208 6.43 -24.53 36.69
N PRO A 209 5.90 -25.66 36.20
CA PRO A 209 6.54 -26.95 36.41
C PRO A 209 7.94 -26.93 35.80
N TYR A 210 8.91 -27.48 36.54
CA TYR A 210 10.29 -27.54 36.10
C TYR A 210 10.40 -28.30 34.77
N ASN A 211 10.91 -27.64 33.73
CA ASN A 211 11.15 -28.28 32.45
C ASN A 211 12.47 -29.05 32.50
N THR A 212 12.39 -30.38 32.50
CA THR A 212 13.56 -31.27 32.48
C THR A 212 14.22 -31.37 31.10
N LYS A 213 13.62 -30.78 30.06
CA LYS A 213 14.15 -30.82 28.70
C LYS A 213 15.14 -29.68 28.48
N SER A 214 16.28 -30.02 27.89
CA SER A 214 17.26 -29.04 27.44
C SER A 214 16.96 -28.58 26.01
N PHE A 215 17.41 -27.38 25.69
CA PHE A 215 17.36 -26.80 24.34
C PHE A 215 18.74 -26.24 24.02
N PHE A 216 19.18 -26.41 22.77
CA PHE A 216 20.45 -25.90 22.29
C PHE A 216 20.24 -25.23 20.93
N LEU A 217 21.00 -24.16 20.69
CA LEU A 217 21.05 -23.48 19.41
C LEU A 217 22.21 -24.07 18.60
N ILE A 218 21.95 -24.38 17.34
CA ILE A 218 22.95 -24.82 16.38
C ILE A 218 23.23 -23.64 15.45
N PRO A 219 24.48 -23.43 14.99
CA PRO A 219 24.78 -22.41 14.00
C PRO A 219 23.87 -22.53 12.78
N VAL A 220 23.34 -21.39 12.34
CA VAL A 220 22.57 -21.26 11.11
C VAL A 220 23.48 -21.25 9.90
N THR A 221 22.90 -21.61 8.76
CA THR A 221 23.55 -21.61 7.45
C THR A 221 23.00 -20.52 6.54
N ILE A 222 23.78 -20.11 5.54
CA ILE A 222 23.36 -19.15 4.51
C ILE A 222 22.09 -19.65 3.80
N SER A 223 22.00 -20.95 3.51
CA SER A 223 20.83 -21.56 2.88
C SER A 223 19.56 -21.44 3.73
N GLU A 224 19.68 -21.57 5.06
CA GLU A 224 18.55 -21.35 5.97
C GLU A 224 18.11 -19.88 5.97
N ILE A 225 19.05 -18.94 6.00
CA ILE A 225 18.76 -17.50 5.91
C ILE A 225 18.00 -17.20 4.62
N LEU A 226 18.49 -17.67 3.47
CA LEU A 226 17.84 -17.47 2.17
C LEU A 226 16.43 -18.08 2.13
N ASN A 227 16.26 -19.28 2.69
CA ASN A 227 14.96 -19.94 2.78
C ASN A 227 13.97 -19.17 3.69
N ILE A 228 14.46 -18.61 4.79
CA ILE A 228 13.64 -17.78 5.69
C ILE A 228 13.22 -16.49 4.96
N ILE A 229 14.16 -15.80 4.31
CA ILE A 229 13.87 -14.57 3.56
C ILE A 229 12.86 -14.85 2.43
N SER A 230 13.01 -15.97 1.71
CA SER A 230 12.10 -16.33 0.60
C SER A 230 10.66 -16.58 1.07
N LYS A 231 10.48 -17.10 2.29
CA LYS A 231 9.18 -17.36 2.94
C LYS A 231 8.48 -16.11 3.49
N LEU A 232 9.17 -14.97 3.57
CA LEU A 232 8.53 -13.72 4.02
C LEU A 232 7.33 -13.38 3.13
N LYS A 233 6.21 -12.93 3.71
CA LYS A 233 5.06 -12.51 2.90
C LYS A 233 5.45 -11.28 2.06
N ASN A 234 5.10 -11.28 0.78
CA ASN A 234 5.35 -10.15 -0.13
C ASN A 234 4.44 -8.96 0.23
N LYS A 235 4.81 -8.23 1.29
CA LYS A 235 4.16 -6.99 1.70
C LYS A 235 4.88 -5.80 1.06
N LYS A 236 4.08 -4.83 0.61
CA LYS A 236 4.57 -3.54 0.08
C LYS A 236 4.83 -2.51 1.18
N SER A 237 4.25 -2.71 2.36
CA SER A 237 4.57 -1.91 3.55
C SER A 237 6.00 -2.21 3.99
N ALA A 238 6.70 -1.17 4.42
CA ALA A 238 8.00 -1.26 5.04
C ALA A 238 7.90 -0.96 6.54
N GLY A 239 8.92 -1.38 7.29
CA GLY A 239 9.10 -0.98 8.69
C GLY A 239 9.64 0.45 8.80
N TYR A 240 10.21 0.77 9.96
CA TYR A 240 10.82 2.07 10.23
C TYR A 240 12.03 2.36 9.33
N ASP A 241 12.71 1.32 8.87
CA ASP A 241 13.85 1.37 7.96
C ASP A 241 13.48 1.70 6.50
N GLY A 242 12.18 1.67 6.15
CA GLY A 242 11.73 1.89 4.78
C GLY A 242 12.03 0.72 3.82
N ILE A 243 12.60 -0.39 4.31
CA ILE A 243 12.94 -1.58 3.51
C ILE A 243 11.78 -2.57 3.55
N SER A 244 11.13 -2.76 2.39
CA SER A 244 10.03 -3.74 2.28
C SER A 244 10.54 -5.17 2.17
N ALA A 245 9.75 -6.15 2.58
CA ALA A 245 10.06 -7.57 2.39
C ALA A 245 10.32 -7.95 0.91
N ASN A 246 9.67 -7.25 -0.03
CA ASN A 246 9.93 -7.45 -1.47
C ASN A 246 11.33 -6.98 -1.87
N LEU A 247 11.81 -5.87 -1.31
CA LEU A 247 13.16 -5.37 -1.58
C LEU A 247 14.20 -6.27 -0.92
N LEU A 248 13.97 -6.69 0.33
CA LEU A 248 14.84 -7.61 1.05
C LEU A 248 15.05 -8.93 0.29
N LYS A 249 13.98 -9.49 -0.28
CA LYS A 249 14.06 -10.69 -1.14
C LYS A 249 14.87 -10.46 -2.41
N HIS A 250 14.85 -9.25 -2.96
CA HIS A 250 15.55 -8.92 -4.21
C HIS A 250 17.08 -8.95 -4.04
N CYS A 251 17.56 -8.61 -2.85
CA CYS A 251 18.98 -8.57 -2.48
C CYS A 251 19.36 -9.62 -1.43
N ALA A 252 18.61 -10.72 -1.34
CA ALA A 252 18.78 -11.69 -0.26
C ALA A 252 20.15 -12.38 -0.30
N GLU A 253 20.65 -12.66 -1.50
CA GLU A 253 21.95 -13.31 -1.74
C GLU A 253 23.11 -12.46 -1.20
N GLU A 254 23.03 -11.15 -1.36
CA GLU A 254 24.08 -10.20 -1.00
C GLU A 254 24.19 -9.96 0.51
N ILE A 255 23.10 -10.19 1.25
CA ILE A 255 23.04 -9.94 2.69
C ILE A 255 23.02 -11.23 3.52
N ALA A 256 22.85 -12.40 2.90
CA ALA A 256 22.66 -13.64 3.64
C ALA A 256 23.93 -14.05 4.41
N GLU A 257 25.10 -13.85 3.84
CA GLU A 257 26.38 -14.16 4.49
C GLU A 257 26.66 -13.30 5.74
N PRO A 258 26.61 -11.95 5.69
CA PRO A 258 26.79 -11.14 6.89
C PRO A 258 25.71 -11.38 7.94
N LEU A 259 24.45 -11.62 7.54
CA LEU A 259 23.40 -11.99 8.48
C LEU A 259 23.66 -13.34 9.17
N CYS A 260 24.09 -14.35 8.41
CA CYS A 260 24.47 -15.66 8.95
C CYS A 260 25.57 -15.52 10.00
N HIS A 261 26.61 -14.73 9.72
CA HIS A 261 27.70 -14.47 10.64
C HIS A 261 27.21 -13.82 11.94
N ILE A 262 26.42 -12.74 11.84
CA ILE A 262 25.89 -12.01 13.01
C ILE A 262 25.00 -12.91 13.86
N ILE A 263 24.12 -13.70 13.24
CA ILE A 263 23.19 -14.60 13.96
C ILE A 263 23.97 -15.70 14.69
N ASN A 264 25.00 -16.26 14.05
CA ASN A 264 25.84 -17.28 14.69
C ASN A 264 26.60 -16.73 15.90
N ASN A 265 27.13 -15.50 15.80
CA ASN A 265 27.76 -14.84 16.95
C ASN A 265 26.73 -14.50 18.03
N SER A 266 25.52 -14.08 17.64
CA SER A 266 24.41 -13.87 18.57
C SER A 266 24.08 -15.13 19.37
N PHE A 267 24.01 -16.29 18.72
CA PHE A 267 23.78 -17.58 19.37
C PHE A 267 24.96 -18.00 20.27
N LYS A 268 26.19 -17.82 19.79
CA LYS A 268 27.41 -18.22 20.50
C LYS A 268 27.63 -17.43 21.79
N TYR A 269 27.40 -16.11 21.76
CA TYR A 269 27.66 -15.22 22.89
C TYR A 269 26.41 -14.87 23.70
N GLY A 270 25.21 -15.31 23.27
CA GLY A 270 23.96 -15.02 23.96
C GLY A 270 23.55 -13.54 23.89
N ILE A 271 24.00 -12.81 22.87
CA ILE A 271 23.75 -11.37 22.72
C ILE A 271 22.79 -11.15 21.56
N PHE A 272 21.58 -10.67 21.86
CA PHE A 272 20.63 -10.23 20.83
C PHE A 272 20.81 -8.72 20.54
N PRO A 273 20.87 -8.28 19.26
CA PRO A 273 21.07 -6.88 18.91
C PRO A 273 20.05 -5.94 19.54
N ASN A 274 20.52 -4.84 20.13
CA ASN A 274 19.67 -3.89 20.85
C ASN A 274 18.67 -3.18 19.94
N GLN A 275 19.06 -2.83 18.72
CA GLN A 275 18.16 -2.19 17.75
C GLN A 275 16.95 -3.07 17.41
N LEU A 276 17.09 -4.40 17.50
CA LEU A 276 16.01 -5.36 17.23
C LEU A 276 15.08 -5.59 18.44
N LYS A 277 15.43 -5.08 19.63
CA LYS A 277 14.58 -5.17 20.84
C LYS A 277 13.54 -4.06 20.89
N LEU A 278 13.68 -3.04 20.05
CA LEU A 278 12.76 -1.92 20.00
C LEU A 278 11.44 -2.37 19.39
N ALA A 279 10.41 -2.51 20.23
CA ALA A 279 9.03 -2.61 19.79
C ALA A 279 8.56 -1.20 19.39
N LEU A 280 8.27 -1.00 18.11
CA LEU A 280 7.52 0.16 17.61
C LEU A 280 6.02 -0.14 17.60
#